data_AF-A0A520J663-F1
#
_entry.id   AF-A0A520J663-F1
#
_cell.length_a   1.000
_cell.length_b   1.000
_cell.length_c   1.000
_cell.angle_alpha   90.00
_cell.angle_beta   90.00
_cell.angle_gamma   90.00
#
_symmetry.space_group_name_H-M   'P 1'
#
loop_
_entity.id
_entity.type
_entity.pdbx_description
1 polymer ?
#
loop_
_entity_poly.entity_id
_entity_poly.type
_entity_poly.pdbx_seq_one_letter_code
_entity_poly.pdbx_strand_id
1 'polypeptide(L)'
;MKKLLLLPLILLLIVVSANTVLAQTPTERPAAPADLPGKGLKQYDFFYAGEAKSRNMYIIQKGQITWSYIDTTGRGEISDAVLMKNGNVLFAHQYGVTLIDRDKKVLWQYMAPEGTETHTAQLIGKAHVVLVQNGNPAKVLVLNIKTNQVVKEFNIPFKSDTHGQIRHARLTQKGTLLVAHMDLGKINEYDYDGKLLSSIDEPSVWSAVPLKSGNLLTASNRNIVKEIAPNGKVIWELPLSELAGYNITSPQIAIRLPNGNTLVNNWFNQWSGKLDLKNPPVQAIEVTPEKKIVWALRSWSAPDLGPSTTIQLLDDPNNTYEKAFFGAIR
;
A
#
# COMPACT_ATOMS: atom_id res chain seq x y z
N MET A 1 1.07 67.39 -76.00
CA MET A 1 2.21 66.85 -75.22
C MET A 1 1.88 66.95 -73.73
N LYS A 2 1.33 65.88 -73.13
CA LYS A 2 1.11 65.80 -71.67
C LYS A 2 2.02 64.72 -71.12
N LYS A 3 2.91 65.10 -70.20
CA LYS A 3 3.92 64.23 -69.58
C LYS A 3 3.23 63.24 -68.63
N LEU A 4 3.55 61.97 -68.84
CA LEU A 4 3.31 60.83 -67.97
C LEU A 4 4.37 60.86 -66.86
N LEU A 5 3.98 60.67 -65.59
CA LEU A 5 4.90 60.29 -64.52
C LEU A 5 4.27 59.20 -63.67
N LEU A 6 5.02 58.11 -63.57
CA LEU A 6 4.72 56.80 -63.02
C LEU A 6 4.62 56.84 -61.48
N LEU A 7 3.63 56.12 -60.93
CA LEU A 7 3.68 55.62 -59.54
C LEU A 7 4.40 54.26 -59.54
N PRO A 8 5.27 53.95 -58.56
CA PRO A 8 5.89 52.63 -58.46
C PRO A 8 4.91 51.64 -57.83
N LEU A 9 4.74 50.49 -58.49
CA LEU A 9 4.02 49.33 -57.96
C LEU A 9 4.96 48.59 -57.00
N ILE A 10 4.71 48.68 -55.70
CA ILE A 10 5.44 47.89 -54.69
C ILE A 10 4.83 46.49 -54.67
N LEU A 11 5.57 45.51 -55.20
CA LEU A 11 5.23 44.09 -55.13
C LEU A 11 5.64 43.55 -53.75
N LEU A 12 4.69 43.31 -52.87
CA LEU A 12 4.92 42.72 -51.56
C LEU A 12 5.11 41.20 -51.71
N LEU A 13 6.36 40.72 -51.68
CA LEU A 13 6.67 39.29 -51.61
C LEU A 13 6.32 38.77 -50.21
N ILE A 14 5.23 38.00 -50.09
CA ILE A 14 4.91 37.25 -48.88
C ILE A 14 5.74 35.95 -48.93
N VAL A 15 6.83 35.93 -48.17
CA VAL A 15 7.58 34.70 -47.89
C VAL A 15 6.81 33.94 -46.82
N VAL A 16 6.07 32.90 -47.21
CA VAL A 16 5.50 31.93 -46.26
C VAL A 16 6.63 31.00 -45.84
N SER A 17 7.29 31.34 -44.73
CA SER A 17 8.21 30.41 -44.05
C SER A 17 7.38 29.29 -43.42
N ALA A 18 7.39 28.11 -44.05
CA ALA A 18 6.86 26.88 -43.48
C ALA A 18 7.75 26.48 -42.28
N ASN A 19 7.43 26.98 -41.10
CA ASN A 19 7.96 26.45 -39.86
C ASN A 19 7.33 25.07 -39.64
N THR A 20 8.01 24.01 -40.08
CA THR A 20 7.74 22.66 -39.59
C THR A 20 8.12 22.63 -38.12
N VAL A 21 7.17 22.97 -37.25
CA VAL A 21 7.25 22.67 -35.83
C VAL A 21 7.16 21.15 -35.73
N LEU A 22 8.32 20.49 -35.64
CA LEU A 22 8.35 19.12 -35.14
C LEU A 22 7.80 19.19 -33.72
N ALA A 23 6.57 18.71 -33.53
CA ALA A 23 6.03 18.48 -32.21
C ALA A 23 6.97 17.49 -31.52
N GLN A 24 7.85 18.01 -30.66
CA GLN A 24 8.58 17.18 -29.71
C GLN A 24 7.51 16.57 -28.80
N THR A 25 7.18 15.31 -29.03
CA THR A 25 6.43 14.53 -28.06
C THR A 25 7.23 14.63 -26.76
N PRO A 26 6.65 15.10 -25.64
CA PRO A 26 7.36 15.12 -24.39
C PRO A 26 7.83 13.68 -24.15
N THR A 27 9.14 13.43 -24.18
CA THR A 27 9.67 12.17 -23.70
C THR A 27 9.37 12.13 -22.22
N GLU A 28 8.28 11.47 -21.84
CA GLU A 28 7.92 11.22 -20.46
C GLU A 28 9.14 10.63 -19.76
N ARG A 29 9.49 11.16 -18.59
CA ARG A 29 10.59 10.62 -17.81
C ARG A 29 10.28 9.16 -17.46
N PRO A 30 11.26 8.25 -17.55
CA PRO A 30 11.06 6.88 -17.09
C PRO A 30 10.58 6.83 -15.64
N ALA A 31 9.59 5.98 -15.35
CA ALA A 31 9.06 5.76 -14.01
C ALA A 31 10.07 5.02 -13.11
N ALA A 32 11.03 4.32 -13.70
CA ALA A 32 12.17 3.71 -13.04
C ALA A 32 13.28 3.44 -14.07
N PRO A 33 14.52 3.14 -13.65
CA PRO A 33 15.58 2.72 -14.58
C PRO A 33 15.19 1.47 -15.38
N ALA A 34 15.81 1.30 -16.55
CA ALA A 34 15.65 0.08 -17.35
C ALA A 34 16.23 -1.13 -16.61
N ASP A 35 17.47 -1.02 -16.14
CA ASP A 35 18.15 -2.01 -15.32
C ASP A 35 17.88 -1.72 -13.83
N LEU A 36 17.15 -2.61 -13.18
CA LEU A 36 16.81 -2.51 -11.76
C LEU A 36 17.86 -3.23 -10.91
N PRO A 37 18.18 -2.72 -9.70
CA PRO A 37 19.11 -3.37 -8.79
C PRO A 37 18.54 -4.65 -8.19
N GLY A 38 19.43 -5.51 -7.69
CA GLY A 38 19.10 -6.78 -7.06
C GLY A 38 18.69 -7.86 -8.07
N LYS A 39 18.04 -8.92 -7.58
CA LYS A 39 17.74 -10.13 -8.37
C LYS A 39 16.28 -10.25 -8.81
N GLY A 40 15.55 -9.13 -8.88
CA GLY A 40 14.13 -9.10 -9.22
C GLY A 40 13.31 -10.08 -8.36
N LEU A 41 12.44 -10.88 -8.99
CA LEU A 41 11.64 -11.91 -8.31
C LEU A 41 12.46 -12.98 -7.58
N LYS A 42 13.75 -13.18 -7.94
CA LYS A 42 14.63 -14.18 -7.30
C LYS A 42 15.34 -13.66 -6.05
N GLN A 43 15.13 -12.39 -5.69
CA GLN A 43 15.76 -11.80 -4.51
C GLN A 43 15.21 -12.37 -3.21
N TYR A 44 13.89 -12.50 -3.13
CA TYR A 44 13.17 -12.92 -1.93
C TYR A 44 12.08 -13.92 -2.28
N ASP A 45 11.75 -14.77 -1.31
CA ASP A 45 10.50 -15.51 -1.29
C ASP A 45 9.46 -14.68 -0.53
N PHE A 46 8.31 -14.41 -1.12
CA PHE A 46 7.31 -13.51 -0.53
C PHE A 46 5.88 -13.85 -0.92
N PHE A 47 4.94 -13.51 -0.04
CA PHE A 47 3.53 -13.41 -0.31
C PHE A 47 3.18 -11.99 -0.77
N TYR A 48 2.28 -11.87 -1.74
CA TYR A 48 1.98 -10.63 -2.45
C TYR A 48 0.48 -10.45 -2.65
N ALA A 49 -0.02 -9.23 -2.43
CA ALA A 49 -1.37 -8.81 -2.78
C ALA A 49 -1.42 -7.32 -3.09
N GLY A 50 -2.47 -6.89 -3.80
CA GLY A 50 -2.66 -5.48 -4.14
C GLY A 50 -4.11 -5.09 -4.30
N GLU A 51 -4.40 -3.83 -3.99
CA GLU A 51 -5.63 -3.18 -4.38
C GLU A 51 -5.67 -3.06 -5.91
N ALA A 52 -6.57 -3.81 -6.52
CA ALA A 52 -6.72 -3.88 -7.96
C ALA A 52 -8.18 -4.18 -8.32
N LYS A 53 -8.51 -4.10 -9.60
CA LYS A 53 -9.85 -4.49 -10.11
C LYS A 53 -10.15 -5.98 -9.96
N SER A 54 -9.15 -6.76 -9.57
CA SER A 54 -9.23 -8.20 -9.29
C SER A 54 -8.56 -8.48 -7.95
N ARG A 55 -9.10 -9.42 -7.19
CA ARG A 55 -8.62 -9.78 -5.85
C ARG A 55 -7.60 -10.90 -5.95
N ASN A 56 -6.44 -10.58 -6.52
CA ASN A 56 -5.38 -11.56 -6.75
C ASN A 56 -4.36 -11.56 -5.62
N MET A 57 -3.91 -12.76 -5.25
CA MET A 57 -2.83 -12.96 -4.29
C MET A 57 -1.88 -14.04 -4.79
N TYR A 58 -0.60 -13.90 -4.49
CA TYR A 58 0.45 -14.80 -4.99
C TYR A 58 1.45 -15.15 -3.88
N ILE A 59 1.96 -16.37 -3.93
CA ILE A 59 3.20 -16.75 -3.24
C ILE A 59 4.28 -16.92 -4.31
N ILE A 60 5.37 -16.19 -4.15
CA ILE A 60 6.54 -16.21 -5.01
C ILE A 60 7.65 -16.93 -4.24
N GLN A 61 8.20 -18.00 -4.83
CA GLN A 61 9.38 -18.67 -4.30
C GLN A 61 10.38 -18.94 -5.42
N LYS A 62 11.66 -18.65 -5.16
CA LYS A 62 12.77 -18.81 -6.12
C LYS A 62 12.48 -18.11 -7.46
N GLY A 63 11.74 -17.00 -7.40
CA GLY A 63 11.33 -16.20 -8.55
C GLY A 63 10.19 -16.76 -9.39
N GLN A 64 9.40 -17.71 -8.87
CA GLN A 64 8.24 -18.29 -9.56
C GLN A 64 7.00 -18.21 -8.68
N ILE A 65 5.81 -18.07 -9.30
CA ILE A 65 4.55 -18.21 -8.59
C ILE A 65 4.38 -19.69 -8.21
N THR A 66 4.37 -20.00 -6.91
CA THR A 66 4.15 -21.36 -6.39
C THR A 66 2.74 -21.57 -5.85
N TRP A 67 2.02 -20.48 -5.61
CA TRP A 67 0.59 -20.50 -5.27
C TRP A 67 -0.05 -19.20 -5.75
N SER A 68 -1.31 -19.28 -6.18
CA SER A 68 -2.11 -18.11 -6.50
C SER A 68 -3.54 -18.27 -6.02
N TYR A 69 -4.17 -17.17 -5.66
CA TYR A 69 -5.61 -17.02 -5.55
C TYR A 69 -6.01 -15.95 -6.57
N ILE A 70 -6.88 -16.33 -7.52
CA ILE A 70 -7.31 -15.48 -8.61
C ILE A 70 -8.82 -15.30 -8.49
N ASP A 71 -9.25 -14.06 -8.31
CA ASP A 71 -10.66 -13.74 -8.16
C ASP A 71 -10.99 -12.45 -8.90
N THR A 72 -11.55 -12.62 -10.09
CA THR A 72 -11.95 -11.55 -11.00
C THR A 72 -13.43 -11.20 -10.91
N THR A 73 -14.19 -11.92 -10.08
CA THR A 73 -15.64 -11.74 -9.91
C THR A 73 -15.99 -11.09 -8.58
N GLY A 74 -15.10 -11.23 -7.62
CA GLY A 74 -15.17 -10.63 -6.32
C GLY A 74 -15.21 -9.12 -6.37
N ARG A 75 -15.92 -8.54 -5.40
CA ARG A 75 -16.03 -7.09 -5.23
C ARG A 75 -15.01 -6.58 -4.23
N GLY A 76 -14.60 -5.34 -4.42
CA GLY A 76 -13.75 -4.62 -3.48
C GLY A 76 -12.27 -4.92 -3.64
N GLU A 77 -11.45 -4.12 -2.96
CA GLU A 77 -10.00 -4.11 -3.07
C GLU A 77 -9.31 -4.83 -1.90
N ILE A 78 -8.24 -5.60 -2.17
CA ILE A 78 -7.44 -6.22 -1.10
C ILE A 78 -6.48 -5.17 -0.54
N SER A 79 -6.89 -4.52 0.54
CA SER A 79 -6.07 -3.50 1.24
C SER A 79 -5.10 -4.10 2.25
N ASP A 80 -5.36 -5.32 2.71
CA ASP A 80 -4.54 -6.01 3.70
C ASP A 80 -4.70 -7.52 3.57
N ALA A 81 -3.59 -8.24 3.61
CA ALA A 81 -3.59 -9.70 3.56
C ALA A 81 -2.39 -10.24 4.34
N VAL A 82 -2.58 -11.36 5.02
CA VAL A 82 -1.51 -12.00 5.77
C VAL A 82 -1.56 -13.50 5.50
N LEU A 83 -0.42 -14.04 5.10
CA LEU A 83 -0.17 -15.48 4.99
C LEU A 83 0.34 -16.01 6.34
N MET A 84 -0.34 -17.00 6.88
CA MET A 84 0.04 -17.69 8.12
C MET A 84 0.99 -18.84 7.84
N LYS A 85 1.77 -19.25 8.86
CA LYS A 85 2.69 -20.41 8.78
C LYS A 85 2.02 -21.73 8.39
N ASN A 86 0.74 -21.90 8.70
CA ASN A 86 -0.01 -23.11 8.30
C ASN A 86 -0.51 -23.05 6.84
N GLY A 87 -0.22 -21.97 6.11
CA GLY A 87 -0.65 -21.78 4.72
C GLY A 87 -2.02 -21.12 4.57
N ASN A 88 -2.71 -20.80 5.68
CA ASN A 88 -3.96 -20.05 5.61
C ASN A 88 -3.70 -18.59 5.27
N VAL A 89 -4.66 -17.95 4.61
CA VAL A 89 -4.60 -16.51 4.28
C VAL A 89 -5.81 -15.81 4.88
N LEU A 90 -5.55 -14.78 5.69
CA LEU A 90 -6.57 -13.82 6.15
C LEU A 90 -6.42 -12.55 5.31
N PHE A 91 -7.48 -12.08 4.67
CA PHE A 91 -7.44 -10.87 3.87
C PHE A 91 -8.71 -10.02 4.01
N ALA A 92 -8.52 -8.70 4.06
CA ALA A 92 -9.58 -7.70 4.03
C ALA A 92 -9.76 -7.23 2.59
N HIS A 93 -11.01 -7.25 2.09
CA HIS A 93 -11.33 -7.00 0.68
C HIS A 93 -12.36 -5.88 0.50
N GLN A 94 -12.25 -4.81 1.32
CA GLN A 94 -13.14 -3.65 1.40
C GLN A 94 -14.54 -3.97 1.92
N TYR A 95 -15.22 -4.97 1.39
CA TYR A 95 -16.59 -5.34 1.78
C TYR A 95 -16.65 -6.47 2.81
N GLY A 96 -15.51 -6.81 3.41
CA GLY A 96 -15.44 -7.84 4.41
C GLY A 96 -14.02 -8.33 4.66
N VAL A 97 -13.95 -9.41 5.42
CA VAL A 97 -12.72 -10.15 5.74
C VAL A 97 -12.97 -11.63 5.47
N THR A 98 -12.01 -12.29 4.84
CA THR A 98 -12.11 -13.72 4.55
C THR A 98 -10.85 -14.44 4.99
N LEU A 99 -11.05 -15.58 5.65
CA LEU A 99 -10.01 -16.54 5.99
C LEU A 99 -10.16 -17.77 5.08
N ILE A 100 -9.13 -18.09 4.32
CA ILE A 100 -9.06 -19.28 3.47
C ILE A 100 -7.92 -20.21 3.91
N ASP A 101 -8.04 -21.50 3.60
CA ASP A 101 -6.90 -22.42 3.63
C ASP A 101 -6.09 -22.37 2.32
N ARG A 102 -4.99 -23.13 2.29
CA ARG A 102 -4.10 -23.25 1.11
C ARG A 102 -4.82 -23.80 -0.13
N ASP A 103 -5.91 -24.55 0.06
CA ASP A 103 -6.72 -25.14 -0.99
C ASP A 103 -7.84 -24.18 -1.44
N LYS A 104 -7.80 -22.92 -0.94
CA LYS A 104 -8.72 -21.81 -1.23
C LYS A 104 -10.12 -22.02 -0.68
N LYS A 105 -10.31 -22.97 0.24
CA LYS A 105 -11.59 -23.15 0.92
C LYS A 105 -11.78 -22.05 1.95
N VAL A 106 -12.94 -21.40 1.90
CA VAL A 106 -13.35 -20.45 2.93
C VAL A 106 -13.53 -21.17 4.26
N LEU A 107 -12.76 -20.76 5.26
CA LEU A 107 -12.83 -21.24 6.63
C LEU A 107 -13.71 -20.34 7.49
N TRP A 108 -13.68 -19.04 7.23
CA TRP A 108 -14.46 -18.04 7.94
C TRP A 108 -14.59 -16.76 7.10
N GLN A 109 -15.67 -16.02 7.31
CA GLN A 109 -15.89 -14.73 6.67
C GLN A 109 -16.68 -13.78 7.57
N TYR A 110 -16.35 -12.50 7.46
CA TYR A 110 -17.15 -11.39 7.96
C TYR A 110 -17.53 -10.51 6.77
N MET A 111 -18.80 -10.16 6.65
CA MET A 111 -19.29 -9.24 5.64
C MET A 111 -19.52 -7.88 6.29
N ALA A 112 -18.91 -6.84 5.73
CA ALA A 112 -19.13 -5.48 6.20
C ALA A 112 -20.60 -5.10 5.97
N PRO A 113 -21.30 -4.53 6.97
CA PRO A 113 -22.64 -3.98 6.80
C PRO A 113 -22.72 -2.98 5.63
N GLU A 114 -23.93 -2.76 5.10
CA GLU A 114 -24.14 -1.75 4.06
C GLU A 114 -23.67 -0.36 4.53
N GLY A 115 -23.02 0.38 3.62
CA GLY A 115 -22.45 1.70 3.92
C GLY A 115 -21.14 1.68 4.73
N THR A 116 -20.62 0.49 5.06
CA THR A 116 -19.38 0.29 5.81
C THR A 116 -18.33 -0.43 4.97
N GLU A 117 -17.05 -0.27 5.35
CA GLU A 117 -15.93 -0.93 4.69
C GLU A 117 -14.98 -1.53 5.73
N THR A 118 -14.14 -2.49 5.34
CA THR A 118 -13.07 -3.05 6.16
C THR A 118 -11.85 -3.27 5.30
N HIS A 119 -10.76 -2.58 5.64
CA HIS A 119 -9.51 -2.60 4.88
C HIS A 119 -8.36 -3.28 5.62
N THR A 120 -8.56 -3.69 6.86
CA THR A 120 -7.51 -4.32 7.68
C THR A 120 -8.10 -5.34 8.62
N ALA A 121 -7.36 -6.43 8.82
CA ALA A 121 -7.69 -7.46 9.77
C ALA A 121 -6.43 -8.20 10.22
N GLN A 122 -6.42 -8.67 11.45
CA GLN A 122 -5.35 -9.50 11.98
C GLN A 122 -5.93 -10.60 12.87
N LEU A 123 -5.34 -11.79 12.81
CA LEU A 123 -5.66 -12.84 13.78
C LEU A 123 -5.20 -12.43 15.19
N ILE A 124 -6.01 -12.79 16.17
CA ILE A 124 -5.61 -12.89 17.58
C ILE A 124 -5.59 -14.38 17.91
N GLY A 125 -4.39 -14.93 18.01
CA GLY A 125 -4.18 -16.37 18.16
C GLY A 125 -4.81 -17.15 17.00
N LYS A 126 -5.47 -18.25 17.33
CA LYS A 126 -6.15 -19.14 16.36
C LYS A 126 -7.66 -18.97 16.31
N ALA A 127 -8.23 -18.22 17.26
CA ALA A 127 -9.67 -18.26 17.53
C ALA A 127 -10.39 -16.95 17.25
N HIS A 128 -9.66 -15.85 17.08
CA HIS A 128 -10.26 -14.53 16.94
C HIS A 128 -9.62 -13.73 15.82
N VAL A 129 -10.37 -12.76 15.31
CA VAL A 129 -9.93 -11.75 14.35
C VAL A 129 -10.22 -10.39 14.96
N VAL A 130 -9.24 -9.48 14.94
CA VAL A 130 -9.49 -8.04 15.11
C VAL A 130 -9.56 -7.40 13.73
N LEU A 131 -10.51 -6.49 13.55
CA LEU A 131 -10.66 -5.70 12.32
C LEU A 131 -11.14 -4.29 12.64
N VAL A 132 -10.97 -3.40 11.67
CA VAL A 132 -11.53 -2.04 11.73
C VAL A 132 -12.63 -1.91 10.68
N GLN A 133 -13.84 -1.61 11.14
CA GLN A 133 -14.97 -1.26 10.30
C GLN A 133 -14.99 0.26 10.12
N ASN A 134 -14.70 0.73 8.91
CA ASN A 134 -14.97 2.10 8.52
C ASN A 134 -16.47 2.31 8.34
N GLY A 135 -16.98 3.48 8.70
CA GLY A 135 -18.39 3.83 8.57
C GLY A 135 -18.80 4.96 9.51
N ASN A 136 -20.10 5.11 9.71
CA ASN A 136 -20.66 6.02 10.71
C ASN A 136 -21.57 5.23 11.68
N PRO A 137 -21.06 4.79 12.84
CA PRO A 137 -19.72 5.06 13.39
C PRO A 137 -18.63 4.14 12.81
N ALA A 138 -17.37 4.60 12.87
CA ALA A 138 -16.18 3.77 12.71
C ALA A 138 -15.91 2.96 13.99
N LYS A 139 -15.56 1.68 13.85
CA LYS A 139 -15.42 0.74 14.98
C LYS A 139 -14.21 -0.16 14.88
N VAL A 140 -13.66 -0.54 16.02
CA VAL A 140 -12.83 -1.75 16.16
C VAL A 140 -13.73 -2.89 16.57
N LEU A 141 -13.62 -4.03 15.90
CA LEU A 141 -14.36 -5.26 16.22
C LEU A 141 -13.38 -6.39 16.50
N VAL A 142 -13.69 -7.22 17.50
CA VAL A 142 -13.07 -8.54 17.70
C VAL A 142 -14.13 -9.61 17.54
N LEU A 143 -13.92 -10.53 16.61
CA LEU A 143 -14.84 -11.61 16.31
C LEU A 143 -14.24 -12.96 16.68
N ASN A 144 -15.04 -13.83 17.26
CA ASN A 144 -14.70 -15.24 17.44
C ASN A 144 -14.97 -16.00 16.13
N ILE A 145 -13.94 -16.65 15.59
CA ILE A 145 -14.00 -17.36 14.30
C ILE A 145 -14.99 -18.53 14.33
N LYS A 146 -15.07 -19.25 15.46
CA LYS A 146 -15.91 -20.45 15.60
C LYS A 146 -17.38 -20.10 15.73
N THR A 147 -17.71 -19.09 16.55
CA THR A 147 -19.11 -18.73 16.83
C THR A 147 -19.64 -17.62 15.92
N ASN A 148 -18.75 -16.95 15.19
CA ASN A 148 -19.04 -15.76 14.39
C ASN A 148 -19.64 -14.60 15.20
N GLN A 149 -19.38 -14.56 16.51
CA GLN A 149 -19.87 -13.51 17.40
C GLN A 149 -18.83 -12.41 17.58
N VAL A 150 -19.30 -11.17 17.61
CA VAL A 150 -18.53 -10.03 18.10
C VAL A 150 -18.38 -10.19 19.61
N VAL A 151 -17.14 -10.36 20.07
CA VAL A 151 -16.80 -10.52 21.50
C VAL A 151 -16.28 -9.22 22.12
N LYS A 152 -15.90 -8.25 21.28
CA LYS A 152 -15.53 -6.90 21.70
C LYS A 152 -15.82 -5.93 20.57
N GLU A 153 -16.33 -4.76 20.92
CA GLU A 153 -16.40 -3.61 20.02
C GLU A 153 -16.19 -2.30 20.79
N PHE A 154 -15.65 -1.30 20.11
CA PHE A 154 -15.66 0.09 20.57
C PHE A 154 -15.55 1.05 19.37
N ASN A 155 -16.12 2.25 19.51
CA ASN A 155 -16.05 3.28 18.48
C ASN A 155 -14.68 3.95 18.48
N ILE A 156 -14.22 4.36 17.29
CA ILE A 156 -13.02 5.17 17.10
C ILE A 156 -13.37 6.46 16.33
N PRO A 157 -12.63 7.56 16.52
CA PRO A 157 -12.91 8.82 15.83
C PRO A 157 -12.63 8.72 14.32
N PHE A 158 -13.38 9.48 13.54
CA PHE A 158 -13.21 9.67 12.10
C PHE A 158 -13.69 11.09 11.73
N LYS A 159 -13.29 11.59 10.56
CA LYS A 159 -13.72 12.91 10.04
C LYS A 159 -14.16 12.91 8.58
N SER A 160 -13.90 11.83 7.86
CA SER A 160 -14.19 11.69 6.42
C SER A 160 -15.40 10.79 6.15
N ASP A 161 -15.69 10.57 4.86
CA ASP A 161 -16.60 9.51 4.42
C ASP A 161 -16.03 8.11 4.75
N THR A 162 -16.83 7.05 4.58
CA THR A 162 -16.42 5.67 4.90
C THR A 162 -15.10 5.29 4.24
N HIS A 163 -14.89 5.67 2.98
CA HIS A 163 -13.71 5.26 2.23
C HIS A 163 -12.44 5.99 2.67
N GLY A 164 -12.52 7.22 3.17
CA GLY A 164 -11.36 8.01 3.57
C GLY A 164 -10.75 7.66 4.93
N GLN A 165 -11.39 6.81 5.73
CA GLN A 165 -11.07 6.68 7.18
C GLN A 165 -9.76 5.93 7.45
N ILE A 166 -9.82 4.60 7.62
CA ILE A 166 -8.66 3.76 7.98
C ILE A 166 -8.33 2.82 6.82
N ARG A 167 -7.02 2.56 6.60
CA ARG A 167 -6.53 1.49 5.73
C ARG A 167 -5.82 0.37 6.46
N HIS A 168 -5.15 0.69 7.58
CA HIS A 168 -4.26 -0.26 8.23
C HIS A 168 -4.31 -0.16 9.75
N ALA A 169 -4.35 -1.31 10.41
CA ALA A 169 -4.20 -1.40 11.85
C ALA A 169 -3.35 -2.63 12.21
N ARG A 170 -2.56 -2.54 13.28
CA ARG A 170 -1.69 -3.62 13.74
C ARG A 170 -1.70 -3.75 15.24
N LEU A 171 -1.83 -4.99 15.70
CA LEU A 171 -1.61 -5.31 17.10
C LEU A 171 -0.13 -5.16 17.46
N THR A 172 0.12 -4.57 18.62
CA THR A 172 1.48 -4.46 19.17
C THR A 172 1.79 -5.64 20.08
N GLN A 173 3.08 -5.80 20.43
CA GLN A 173 3.50 -6.80 21.43
C GLN A 173 2.98 -6.50 22.84
N LYS A 174 2.43 -5.30 23.09
CA LYS A 174 1.83 -4.92 24.37
C LYS A 174 0.36 -5.33 24.49
N GLY A 175 -0.22 -5.90 23.43
CA GLY A 175 -1.64 -6.24 23.42
C GLY A 175 -2.57 -5.06 23.18
N THR A 176 -2.07 -4.02 22.51
CA THR A 176 -2.78 -2.80 22.10
C THR A 176 -2.95 -2.79 20.58
N LEU A 177 -3.82 -1.93 20.06
CA LEU A 177 -4.07 -1.78 18.62
C LEU A 177 -3.58 -0.42 18.14
N LEU A 178 -2.62 -0.42 17.22
CA LEU A 178 -2.16 0.75 16.48
C LEU A 178 -3.05 0.94 15.24
N VAL A 179 -3.64 2.11 15.07
CA VAL A 179 -4.57 2.42 13.97
C VAL A 179 -4.06 3.64 13.20
N ALA A 180 -3.84 3.46 11.90
CA ALA A 180 -3.49 4.55 10.99
C ALA A 180 -4.76 5.24 10.49
N HIS A 181 -5.14 6.34 11.14
CA HIS A 181 -6.25 7.19 10.72
C HIS A 181 -5.79 8.11 9.58
N MET A 182 -6.04 7.67 8.35
CA MET A 182 -5.66 8.42 7.14
C MET A 182 -6.36 9.77 7.10
N ASP A 183 -7.65 9.80 7.43
CA ASP A 183 -8.43 11.02 7.47
C ASP A 183 -7.99 11.96 8.58
N LEU A 184 -7.85 11.48 9.82
CA LEU A 184 -7.41 12.32 10.93
C LEU A 184 -5.97 12.82 10.75
N GLY A 185 -5.16 12.12 9.96
CA GLY A 185 -3.73 12.37 9.85
C GLY A 185 -3.01 12.00 11.13
N LYS A 186 -3.43 10.88 11.74
CA LYS A 186 -2.97 10.45 13.06
C LYS A 186 -2.73 8.95 13.12
N ILE A 187 -1.76 8.58 13.93
CA ILE A 187 -1.57 7.20 14.37
C ILE A 187 -2.01 7.15 15.82
N ASN A 188 -3.12 6.46 16.07
CA ASN A 188 -3.68 6.31 17.40
C ASN A 188 -3.42 4.90 17.91
N GLU A 189 -3.03 4.78 19.17
CA GLU A 189 -2.91 3.49 19.85
C GLU A 189 -4.02 3.34 20.89
N TYR A 190 -4.77 2.25 20.82
CA TYR A 190 -5.88 1.94 21.72
C TYR A 190 -5.56 0.71 22.57
N ASP A 191 -5.96 0.74 23.84
CA ASP A 191 -6.01 -0.49 24.63
C ASP A 191 -7.22 -1.35 24.26
N TYR A 192 -7.33 -2.49 24.94
CA TYR A 192 -8.43 -3.42 24.75
C TYR A 192 -9.80 -2.79 24.96
N ASP A 193 -9.92 -1.84 25.90
CA ASP A 193 -11.18 -1.21 26.26
C ASP A 193 -11.51 0.02 25.40
N GLY A 194 -10.68 0.29 24.39
CA GLY A 194 -10.86 1.42 23.48
C GLY A 194 -10.36 2.75 24.04
N LYS A 195 -9.62 2.73 25.15
CA LYS A 195 -8.98 3.94 25.67
C LYS A 195 -7.83 4.32 24.75
N LEU A 196 -7.81 5.57 24.33
CA LEU A 196 -6.68 6.17 23.60
C LEU A 196 -5.46 6.25 24.53
N LEU A 197 -4.39 5.55 24.17
CA LEU A 197 -3.12 5.53 24.89
C LEU A 197 -2.12 6.54 24.34
N SER A 198 -2.07 6.68 23.01
CA SER A 198 -1.18 7.60 22.32
C SER A 198 -1.81 8.08 21.00
N SER A 199 -1.40 9.26 20.54
CA SER A 199 -1.83 9.88 19.29
C SER A 199 -0.64 10.64 18.71
N ILE A 200 -0.10 10.18 17.60
CA ILE A 200 1.02 10.81 16.88
C ILE A 200 0.48 11.42 15.59
N ASP A 201 0.84 12.68 15.31
CA ASP A 201 0.47 13.32 14.04
C ASP A 201 1.31 12.73 12.89
N GLU A 202 0.63 12.17 11.90
CA GLU A 202 1.23 11.73 10.62
C GLU A 202 0.19 11.94 9.51
N PRO A 203 0.24 13.08 8.81
CA PRO A 203 -0.77 13.43 7.81
C PRO A 203 -0.90 12.39 6.69
N SER A 204 -2.14 12.01 6.37
CA SER A 204 -2.46 11.05 5.31
C SER A 204 -1.73 9.70 5.46
N VAL A 205 -1.47 9.27 6.69
CA VAL A 205 -0.87 7.97 6.99
C VAL A 205 -1.73 6.84 6.43
N TRP A 206 -1.11 5.94 5.67
CA TRP A 206 -1.74 4.71 5.20
C TRP A 206 -1.53 3.57 6.19
N SER A 207 -0.27 3.35 6.59
CA SER A 207 0.13 2.31 7.53
C SER A 207 1.11 2.81 8.58
N ALA A 208 1.06 2.14 9.72
CA ALA A 208 2.04 2.24 10.77
C ALA A 208 2.28 0.86 11.37
N VAL A 209 3.54 0.46 11.51
CA VAL A 209 3.93 -0.82 12.11
C VAL A 209 4.95 -0.60 13.23
N PRO A 210 4.85 -1.33 14.36
CA PRO A 210 5.84 -1.23 15.42
C PRO A 210 7.17 -1.87 14.98
N LEU A 211 8.28 -1.22 15.33
CA LEU A 211 9.63 -1.73 15.17
C LEU A 211 10.14 -2.35 16.48
N LYS A 212 11.17 -3.19 16.39
CA LYS A 212 11.86 -3.76 17.57
C LYS A 212 12.45 -2.69 18.50
N SER A 213 12.80 -1.53 17.96
CA SER A 213 13.28 -0.38 18.74
C SER A 213 12.21 0.23 19.65
N GLY A 214 10.93 -0.11 19.45
CA GLY A 214 9.79 0.56 20.05
C GLY A 214 9.31 1.78 19.27
N ASN A 215 10.02 2.18 18.20
CA ASN A 215 9.56 3.20 17.25
C ASN A 215 8.49 2.63 16.32
N LEU A 216 7.87 3.51 15.54
CA LEU A 216 6.92 3.16 14.48
C LEU A 216 7.56 3.41 13.12
N LEU A 217 7.35 2.50 12.17
CA LEU A 217 7.62 2.73 10.76
C LEU A 217 6.29 3.02 10.05
N THR A 218 6.23 4.12 9.30
CA THR A 218 5.01 4.64 8.70
C THR A 218 5.16 4.81 7.20
N ALA A 219 4.07 4.62 6.45
CA ALA A 219 3.97 5.01 5.05
C ALA A 219 2.77 5.95 4.90
N SER A 220 2.97 7.08 4.20
CA SER A 220 1.97 8.12 4.01
C SER A 220 1.75 8.42 2.54
N ASN A 221 0.48 8.70 2.19
CA ASN A 221 0.07 9.19 0.87
C ASN A 221 0.66 10.57 0.52
N ARG A 222 1.46 11.18 1.41
CA ARG A 222 2.32 12.33 1.11
C ARG A 222 3.66 11.94 0.49
N ASN A 223 3.78 10.72 -0.04
CA ASN A 223 5.00 10.19 -0.66
C ASN A 223 6.20 10.19 0.29
N ILE A 224 5.96 9.79 1.54
CA ILE A 224 7.00 9.75 2.56
C ILE A 224 6.86 8.50 3.43
N VAL A 225 7.99 7.92 3.78
CA VAL A 225 8.12 6.86 4.79
C VAL A 225 8.92 7.42 5.97
N LYS A 226 8.48 7.18 7.21
CA LYS A 226 9.18 7.69 8.40
C LYS A 226 9.36 6.62 9.46
N GLU A 227 10.45 6.70 10.19
CA GLU A 227 10.58 6.10 11.50
C GLU A 227 10.32 7.18 12.56
N ILE A 228 9.31 6.97 13.39
CA ILE A 228 8.85 7.94 14.40
C ILE A 228 8.95 7.31 15.79
N ALA A 229 9.59 8.00 16.72
CA ALA A 229 9.67 7.57 18.11
C ALA A 229 8.31 7.73 18.83
N PRO A 230 8.06 7.02 19.95
CA PRO A 230 6.79 7.12 20.69
C PRO A 230 6.40 8.52 21.16
N ASN A 231 7.37 9.44 21.29
CA ASN A 231 7.14 10.84 21.63
C ASN A 231 6.83 11.74 20.41
N GLY A 232 6.64 11.16 19.22
CA GLY A 232 6.38 11.87 17.97
C GLY A 232 7.62 12.41 17.26
N LYS A 233 8.83 12.23 17.79
CA LYS A 233 10.07 12.67 17.12
C LYS A 233 10.36 11.80 15.89
N VAL A 234 10.55 12.42 14.73
CA VAL A 234 11.05 11.73 13.53
C VAL A 234 12.53 11.37 13.75
N ILE A 235 12.84 10.08 13.62
CA ILE A 235 14.18 9.50 13.78
C ILE A 235 14.85 9.30 12.43
N TRP A 236 14.05 8.91 11.43
CA TRP A 236 14.49 8.72 10.05
C TRP A 236 13.32 9.02 9.13
N GLU A 237 13.61 9.54 7.93
CA GLU A 237 12.58 9.77 6.92
C GLU A 237 13.14 9.56 5.51
N LEU A 238 12.25 9.16 4.62
CA LEU A 238 12.50 8.94 3.21
C LEU A 238 11.40 9.65 2.41
N PRO A 239 11.64 10.92 2.02
CA PRO A 239 10.84 11.57 1.00
C PRO A 239 11.06 10.84 -0.33
N LEU A 240 10.03 10.17 -0.84
CA LEU A 240 10.16 9.29 -1.99
C LEU A 240 10.42 10.04 -3.30
N SER A 241 10.05 11.33 -3.35
CA SER A 241 10.39 12.24 -4.44
C SER A 241 11.89 12.52 -4.58
N GLU A 242 12.69 12.25 -3.55
CA GLU A 242 14.15 12.44 -3.57
C GLU A 242 14.91 11.23 -4.15
N LEU A 243 14.21 10.12 -4.43
CA LEU A 243 14.81 8.92 -4.99
C LEU A 243 15.10 9.10 -6.48
N ALA A 244 16.34 9.48 -6.79
CA ALA A 244 16.79 9.74 -8.15
C ALA A 244 16.49 8.58 -9.10
N GLY A 245 15.75 8.87 -10.17
CA GLY A 245 15.41 7.92 -11.22
C GLY A 245 14.19 7.03 -10.94
N TYR A 246 13.54 7.14 -9.78
CA TYR A 246 12.37 6.34 -9.42
C TYR A 246 11.16 7.23 -9.14
N ASN A 247 10.04 6.91 -9.76
CA ASN A 247 8.76 7.56 -9.52
C ASN A 247 7.92 6.70 -8.56
N ILE A 248 8.09 6.93 -7.27
CA ILE A 248 7.33 6.28 -6.20
C ILE A 248 6.32 7.27 -5.65
N THR A 249 5.03 7.04 -5.92
CA THR A 249 3.97 8.04 -5.73
C THR A 249 2.82 7.57 -4.88
N SER A 250 2.84 6.31 -4.42
CA SER A 250 1.80 5.80 -3.54
C SER A 250 2.35 4.68 -2.66
N PRO A 251 3.16 5.01 -1.64
CA PRO A 251 3.55 4.03 -0.64
C PRO A 251 2.34 3.68 0.23
N GLN A 252 2.07 2.39 0.41
CA GLN A 252 0.99 1.92 1.28
C GLN A 252 1.55 1.23 2.53
N ILE A 253 2.48 0.29 2.37
CA ILE A 253 3.14 -0.45 3.43
C ILE A 253 4.67 -0.34 3.32
N ALA A 254 5.30 -0.08 4.45
CA ALA A 254 6.76 -0.16 4.61
C ALA A 254 7.13 -1.17 5.72
N ILE A 255 8.21 -1.91 5.52
CA ILE A 255 8.70 -2.95 6.45
C ILE A 255 10.20 -2.77 6.65
N ARG A 256 10.65 -2.78 7.90
CA ARG A 256 12.07 -2.83 8.25
C ARG A 256 12.56 -4.26 8.18
N LEU A 257 13.50 -4.53 7.29
CA LEU A 257 14.12 -5.83 7.08
C LEU A 257 15.17 -6.14 8.17
N PRO A 258 15.50 -7.42 8.40
CA PRO A 258 16.51 -7.83 9.40
C PRO A 258 17.90 -7.23 9.19
N ASN A 259 18.27 -6.93 7.94
CA ASN A 259 19.54 -6.29 7.57
C ASN A 259 19.55 -4.77 7.84
N GLY A 260 18.45 -4.18 8.33
CA GLY A 260 18.31 -2.75 8.57
C GLY A 260 17.75 -1.95 7.39
N ASN A 261 17.61 -2.56 6.21
CA ASN A 261 17.01 -1.92 5.05
C ASN A 261 15.50 -1.79 5.21
N THR A 262 14.89 -0.90 4.44
CA THR A 262 13.44 -0.69 4.43
C THR A 262 12.86 -1.09 3.08
N LEU A 263 11.96 -2.06 3.09
CA LEU A 263 11.12 -2.43 1.95
C LEU A 263 9.91 -1.50 1.90
N VAL A 264 9.64 -0.90 0.75
CA VAL A 264 8.52 0.02 0.53
C VAL A 264 7.80 -0.43 -0.74
N ASN A 265 6.49 -0.66 -0.66
CA ASN A 265 5.70 -0.91 -1.87
C ASN A 265 5.38 0.41 -2.59
N ASN A 266 4.95 0.30 -3.85
CA ASN A 266 4.48 1.41 -4.65
C ASN A 266 3.22 0.96 -5.38
N TRP A 267 2.08 1.43 -4.90
CA TRP A 267 0.79 1.09 -5.47
C TRP A 267 0.53 1.88 -6.76
N PHE A 268 -0.14 1.24 -7.71
CA PHE A 268 -0.58 1.86 -8.94
C PHE A 268 -2.11 1.80 -9.02
N ASN A 269 -2.76 2.96 -9.05
CA ASN A 269 -4.21 3.05 -9.11
C ASN A 269 -4.74 2.72 -10.52
N GLN A 270 -5.31 1.53 -10.68
CA GLN A 270 -5.90 1.09 -11.95
C GLN A 270 -7.27 1.73 -12.28
N TRP A 271 -7.90 2.41 -11.32
CA TRP A 271 -9.19 3.07 -11.52
C TRP A 271 -9.01 4.46 -12.16
N SER A 272 -7.95 5.17 -11.81
CA SER A 272 -7.64 6.50 -12.37
C SER A 272 -6.45 6.51 -13.33
N GLY A 273 -5.59 5.48 -13.30
CA GLY A 273 -4.40 5.35 -14.15
C GLY A 273 -4.54 4.28 -15.23
N LYS A 274 -3.91 4.53 -16.38
CA LYS A 274 -3.70 3.52 -17.43
C LYS A 274 -2.23 3.08 -17.39
N LEU A 275 -1.99 1.80 -17.16
CA LEU A 275 -0.64 1.25 -17.13
C LEU A 275 0.01 1.36 -18.53
N ASP A 276 1.15 2.04 -18.61
CA ASP A 276 2.03 1.99 -19.79
C ASP A 276 3.08 0.89 -19.59
N LEU A 277 2.95 -0.20 -20.34
CA LEU A 277 3.92 -1.30 -20.30
C LEU A 277 5.29 -0.94 -20.88
N LYS A 278 5.41 0.18 -21.62
CA LYS A 278 6.70 0.70 -22.09
C LYS A 278 7.43 1.52 -21.02
N ASN A 279 6.68 2.03 -20.04
CA ASN A 279 7.21 2.78 -18.91
C ASN A 279 6.55 2.37 -17.57
N PRO A 280 6.58 1.08 -17.18
CA PRO A 280 5.84 0.65 -16.00
C PRO A 280 6.54 1.10 -14.72
N PRO A 281 5.78 1.53 -13.69
CA PRO A 281 6.35 1.83 -12.38
C PRO A 281 6.88 0.54 -11.73
N VAL A 282 7.83 0.68 -10.81
CA VAL A 282 8.18 -0.42 -9.90
C VAL A 282 7.04 -0.62 -8.91
N GLN A 283 6.81 -1.87 -8.50
CA GLN A 283 5.85 -2.26 -7.48
C GLN A 283 6.43 -2.19 -6.06
N ALA A 284 7.75 -2.29 -5.91
CA ALA A 284 8.42 -2.16 -4.63
C ALA A 284 9.90 -1.81 -4.78
N ILE A 285 10.47 -1.25 -3.72
CA ILE A 285 11.89 -0.96 -3.58
C ILE A 285 12.40 -1.37 -2.20
N GLU A 286 13.66 -1.78 -2.11
CA GLU A 286 14.39 -1.90 -0.86
C GLU A 286 15.44 -0.79 -0.80
N VAL A 287 15.46 -0.04 0.30
CA VAL A 287 16.41 1.05 0.53
C VAL A 287 17.28 0.81 1.75
N THR A 288 18.57 1.17 1.68
CA THR A 288 19.45 1.19 2.85
C THR A 288 19.10 2.34 3.81
N PRO A 289 19.62 2.35 5.05
CA PRO A 289 19.48 3.51 5.95
C PRO A 289 19.98 4.82 5.34
N GLU A 290 20.98 4.76 4.46
CA GLU A 290 21.53 5.88 3.68
C GLU A 290 20.69 6.21 2.43
N LYS A 291 19.46 5.67 2.33
CA LYS A 291 18.47 5.93 1.28
C LYS A 291 18.90 5.49 -0.13
N LYS A 292 19.79 4.49 -0.22
CA LYS A 292 20.20 3.90 -1.51
C LYS A 292 19.28 2.74 -1.87
N ILE A 293 18.74 2.74 -3.08
CA ILE A 293 17.95 1.61 -3.59
C ILE A 293 18.89 0.44 -3.94
N VAL A 294 18.68 -0.70 -3.31
CA VAL A 294 19.50 -1.92 -3.49
C VAL A 294 18.73 -3.09 -4.10
N TRP A 295 17.40 -2.99 -4.16
CA TRP A 295 16.53 -3.89 -4.90
C TRP A 295 15.28 -3.15 -5.36
N ALA A 296 14.75 -3.53 -6.51
CA ALA A 296 13.44 -3.08 -6.99
C ALA A 296 12.68 -4.20 -7.70
N LEU A 297 11.36 -4.21 -7.54
CA LEU A 297 10.46 -5.16 -8.15
C LEU A 297 9.69 -4.49 -9.30
N ARG A 298 9.77 -5.07 -10.50
CA ARG A 298 8.92 -4.71 -11.63
C ARG A 298 8.41 -5.97 -12.34
N SER A 299 7.13 -6.29 -12.19
CA SER A 299 6.53 -7.55 -12.65
C SER A 299 5.11 -7.33 -13.20
N TRP A 300 4.99 -6.72 -14.38
CA TRP A 300 3.72 -6.34 -15.03
C TRP A 300 3.40 -7.17 -16.28
N SER A 301 4.08 -8.30 -16.49
CA SER A 301 3.93 -9.08 -17.73
C SER A 301 4.09 -10.58 -17.51
N ALA A 302 5.29 -11.06 -17.23
CA ALA A 302 5.60 -12.48 -17.11
C ALA A 302 6.48 -12.79 -15.88
N PRO A 303 5.88 -13.01 -14.69
CA PRO A 303 4.45 -12.90 -14.40
C PRO A 303 3.96 -11.45 -14.23
N ASP A 304 2.66 -11.24 -14.40
CA ASP A 304 1.98 -10.02 -13.98
C ASP A 304 1.44 -10.19 -12.56
N LEU A 305 2.06 -9.48 -11.61
CA LEU A 305 1.60 -9.47 -10.21
C LEU A 305 0.53 -8.40 -9.97
N GLY A 306 0.35 -7.46 -10.89
CA GLY A 306 -0.53 -6.31 -10.72
C GLY A 306 0.04 -5.23 -9.78
N PRO A 307 -0.83 -4.35 -9.26
CA PRO A 307 -0.49 -3.35 -8.25
C PRO A 307 -0.04 -3.98 -6.94
N SER A 308 0.77 -3.25 -6.17
CA SER A 308 1.31 -3.72 -4.89
C SER A 308 0.69 -2.98 -3.73
N THR A 309 0.14 -3.70 -2.75
CA THR A 309 -0.29 -3.15 -1.45
C THR A 309 0.42 -3.83 -0.31
N THR A 310 0.47 -5.16 -0.35
CA THR A 310 1.11 -6.01 0.65
C THR A 310 2.24 -6.82 0.02
N ILE A 311 3.40 -6.80 0.69
CA ILE A 311 4.49 -7.76 0.48
C ILE A 311 4.88 -8.31 1.84
N GLN A 312 4.75 -9.61 2.03
CA GLN A 312 5.15 -10.31 3.25
C GLN A 312 6.28 -11.27 2.89
N LEU A 313 7.49 -11.02 3.37
CA LEU A 313 8.61 -11.96 3.19
C LEU A 313 8.32 -13.27 3.95
N LEU A 314 8.59 -14.40 3.31
CA LEU A 314 8.28 -15.72 3.89
C LEU A 314 9.28 -16.14 4.97
N ASP A 315 10.51 -15.63 4.89
CA ASP A 315 11.64 -15.96 5.77
C ASP A 315 11.99 -14.84 6.76
N ASP A 316 11.13 -13.83 6.93
CA ASP A 316 11.39 -12.75 7.88
C ASP A 316 11.32 -13.26 9.35
N PRO A 317 12.45 -13.35 10.07
CA PRO A 317 12.46 -13.77 11.47
C PRO A 317 11.77 -12.77 12.41
N ASN A 318 11.52 -11.54 11.94
CA ASN A 318 10.89 -10.47 12.70
C ASN A 318 9.37 -10.46 12.55
N ASN A 319 8.80 -11.30 11.69
CA ASN A 319 7.36 -11.37 11.51
C ASN A 319 6.68 -11.84 12.81
N THR A 320 5.82 -10.98 13.36
CA THR A 320 5.07 -11.22 14.60
C THR A 320 3.56 -11.39 14.40
N TYR A 321 3.06 -11.52 13.16
CA TYR A 321 1.61 -11.49 12.91
C TYR A 321 0.84 -12.56 13.71
N GLU A 322 1.44 -13.74 13.89
CA GLU A 322 0.86 -14.87 14.63
C GLU A 322 1.20 -14.90 16.14
N LYS A 323 1.98 -13.94 16.64
CA LYS A 323 2.36 -13.83 18.06
C LYS A 323 1.63 -12.71 18.79
N ALA A 324 0.77 -11.98 18.08
CA ALA A 324 0.06 -10.85 18.63
C ALA A 324 -1.15 -11.29 19.45
N PHE A 325 -1.51 -10.45 20.42
CA PHE A 325 -2.67 -10.62 21.29
C PHE A 325 -3.39 -9.28 21.45
N PHE A 326 -4.59 -9.26 22.01
CA PHE A 326 -5.30 -8.01 22.29
C PHE A 326 -5.98 -8.08 23.67
N GLY A 327 -5.51 -7.26 24.61
CA GLY A 327 -5.94 -7.34 26.01
C GLY A 327 -5.73 -8.73 26.61
N ALA A 328 -6.82 -9.39 26.99
CA ALA A 328 -6.83 -10.76 27.52
C ALA A 328 -6.98 -11.85 26.45
N ILE A 329 -7.37 -11.49 25.22
CA ILE A 329 -7.59 -12.46 24.13
C ILE A 329 -6.22 -12.86 23.56
N ARG A 330 -5.99 -14.16 23.39
CA ARG A 330 -4.73 -14.77 22.96
C ARG A 330 -4.89 -15.62 21.72
#